data_AF-A0A662PT02-F1
#
_entry.id   AF-A0A662PT02-F1
#
_cell.length_a   1.000
_cell.length_b   1.000
_cell.length_c   1.000
_cell.angle_alpha   90.00
_cell.angle_beta   90.00
_cell.angle_gamma   90.00
#
_symmetry.space_group_name_H-M   'P 1'
#
loop_
_entity.id
_entity.type
_entity.pdbx_description
1 polymer ?
#
loop_
_entity_poly.entity_id
_entity_poly.type
_entity_poly.pdbx_seq_one_letter_code
_entity_poly.pdbx_strand_id
1 'polypeptide(L)'
;MNEDELEALIDFQVERGISNFFVMGTYGEDVALPLRTRREMIVKLADILPSESSAIIHVGSADPEAALELAKLAKDSGFKAVSSLGPIYHKPTVRASSSTIIRGGTRR
;
A
#
# COMPACT_ATOMS: atom_id res chain seq x y z
N MET A 1 -0.14 -3.87 15.27
CA MET A 1 -1.03 -4.55 14.32
C MET A 1 -1.37 -5.90 14.91
N ASN A 2 -2.61 -6.33 14.86
CA ASN A 2 -2.98 -7.70 15.23
C ASN A 2 -2.97 -8.52 13.92
N GLU A 3 -2.03 -9.45 13.80
CA GLU A 3 -1.80 -10.22 12.57
C GLU A 3 -2.88 -11.27 12.33
N ASP A 4 -3.34 -11.94 13.39
CA ASP A 4 -4.36 -12.99 13.31
C ASP A 4 -5.71 -12.41 12.85
N GLU A 5 -6.06 -11.23 13.37
CA GLU A 5 -7.29 -10.52 12.96
C GLU A 5 -7.22 -9.97 11.54
N LEU A 6 -6.02 -9.61 11.06
CA LEU A 6 -5.83 -9.19 9.66
C LEU A 6 -6.08 -10.37 8.72
N GLU A 7 -5.55 -11.55 9.04
CA GLU A 7 -5.74 -12.77 8.25
C GLU A 7 -7.21 -13.19 8.24
N ALA A 8 -7.85 -13.23 9.42
CA ALA A 8 -9.28 -13.52 9.53
C ALA A 8 -10.15 -12.54 8.73
N LEU A 9 -9.79 -11.25 8.69
CA LEU A 9 -10.50 -10.24 7.92
C LEU A 9 -10.31 -10.42 6.39
N ILE A 10 -9.12 -10.82 5.95
CA ILE A 10 -8.88 -11.13 4.54
C ILE A 10 -9.67 -12.37 4.14
N ASP A 11 -9.61 -13.45 4.91
CA ASP A 11 -10.34 -14.68 4.65
C ASP A 11 -11.85 -14.45 4.56
N PHE A 12 -12.41 -13.71 5.53
CA PHE A 12 -13.82 -13.33 5.53
C PHE A 12 -14.25 -12.62 4.23
N GLN A 13 -13.40 -11.74 3.69
CA GLN A 13 -13.66 -11.01 2.45
C GLN A 13 -13.53 -11.93 1.22
N VAL A 14 -12.49 -12.78 1.19
CA VAL A 14 -12.25 -13.74 0.11
C VAL A 14 -13.38 -14.75 0.00
N GLU A 15 -13.86 -15.30 1.12
CA GLU A 15 -15.02 -16.21 1.18
C GLU A 15 -16.29 -15.59 0.58
N ARG A 16 -16.40 -14.26 0.59
CA ARG A 16 -17.53 -13.50 0.03
C ARG A 16 -17.29 -13.05 -1.42
N GLY A 17 -16.23 -13.53 -2.05
CA GLY A 17 -15.91 -13.26 -3.44
C GLY A 17 -15.15 -11.95 -3.67
N ILE A 18 -14.59 -11.33 -2.63
CA ILE A 18 -13.69 -10.18 -2.79
C ILE A 18 -12.28 -10.69 -3.05
N SER A 19 -11.71 -10.35 -4.21
CA SER A 19 -10.35 -10.79 -4.60
C SER A 19 -9.34 -9.64 -4.70
N ASN A 20 -9.77 -8.38 -4.55
CA ASN A 20 -8.89 -7.24 -4.74
C ASN A 20 -8.99 -6.25 -3.58
N PHE A 21 -7.84 -5.86 -3.05
CA PHE A 21 -7.75 -5.07 -1.82
C PHE A 21 -7.08 -3.73 -2.07
N PHE A 22 -7.56 -2.70 -1.38
CA PHE A 22 -6.87 -1.43 -1.26
C PHE A 22 -6.45 -1.27 0.21
N VAL A 23 -5.15 -1.24 0.46
CA VAL A 23 -4.61 -1.41 1.81
C VAL A 23 -3.84 -0.17 2.27
N MET A 24 -4.01 0.17 3.56
CA MET A 24 -3.44 1.36 4.20
C MET A 24 -3.85 2.66 3.51
N GLY A 25 -5.07 2.75 2.97
CA GLY A 25 -5.66 4.04 2.62
C GLY A 25 -6.18 4.78 3.85
N THR A 26 -6.99 5.82 3.64
CA THR A 26 -7.62 6.57 4.74
C THR A 26 -8.41 5.68 5.71
N TYR A 27 -9.17 4.70 5.19
CA TYR A 27 -9.90 3.74 6.02
C TYR A 27 -9.00 2.69 6.69
N GLY A 28 -7.77 2.52 6.19
CA GLY A 28 -6.72 1.74 6.83
C GLY A 28 -5.79 2.60 7.71
N GLU A 29 -6.20 3.83 8.03
CA GLU A 29 -5.54 4.74 8.98
C GLU A 29 -4.08 5.11 8.63
N ASP A 30 -3.78 5.27 7.33
CA ASP A 30 -2.44 5.54 6.80
C ASP A 30 -1.62 6.60 7.56
N VAL A 31 -2.24 7.73 7.90
CA VAL A 31 -1.59 8.85 8.62
C VAL A 31 -1.29 8.51 10.08
N ALA A 32 -2.08 7.63 10.70
CA ALA A 32 -1.90 7.24 12.10
C ALA A 32 -0.90 6.07 12.25
N LEU A 33 -0.69 5.28 11.19
CA LEU A 33 0.19 4.12 11.24
C LEU A 33 1.68 4.52 11.20
N PRO A 34 2.50 4.08 12.18
CA PRO A 34 3.95 4.24 12.12
C PRO A 34 4.55 3.51 10.91
N LEU A 35 5.65 4.03 10.36
CA LEU A 35 6.36 3.43 9.23
C LEU A 35 6.69 1.94 9.45
N ARG A 36 7.14 1.58 10.67
CA ARG A 36 7.39 0.18 11.06
C ARG A 36 6.16 -0.70 10.83
N THR A 37 5.00 -0.28 11.31
CA THR A 37 3.75 -1.02 11.17
C THR A 37 3.34 -1.16 9.71
N ARG A 38 3.55 -0.11 8.90
CA ARG A 38 3.26 -0.16 7.46
C ARG A 38 4.16 -1.16 6.73
N ARG A 39 5.44 -1.26 7.12
CA ARG A 39 6.35 -2.30 6.59
C ARG A 39 5.89 -3.71 6.97
N GLU A 40 5.55 -3.92 8.24
CA GLU A 40 5.05 -5.20 8.74
C GLU A 40 3.77 -5.62 8.00
N MET A 41 2.86 -4.68 7.75
CA MET A 41 1.64 -4.92 6.99
C MET A 41 1.92 -5.37 5.55
N ILE A 42 2.89 -4.75 4.85
CA ILE A 42 3.26 -5.16 3.48
C ILE A 42 3.77 -6.61 3.47
N VAL A 43 4.66 -6.95 4.40
CA VAL A 43 5.24 -8.29 4.47
C VAL A 43 4.17 -9.33 4.81
N LYS A 44 3.34 -9.07 5.82
CA LYS A 44 2.27 -10.00 6.22
C LYS A 44 1.22 -10.16 5.11
N LEU A 45 0.85 -9.10 4.40
CA LEU A 45 -0.07 -9.21 3.27
C LEU A 45 0.48 -10.06 2.13
N ALA A 46 1.78 -9.95 1.83
CA ALA A 46 2.40 -10.76 0.79
C ALA A 46 2.42 -12.25 1.13
N ASP A 47 2.43 -12.57 2.43
CA ASP A 47 2.39 -13.93 2.95
C ASP A 47 0.97 -14.52 2.92
N ILE A 48 -0.05 -13.75 3.32
CA ILE A 48 -1.42 -14.27 3.50
C ILE A 48 -2.34 -14.10 2.29
N LEU A 49 -2.02 -13.22 1.34
CA LEU A 49 -2.91 -12.98 0.20
C LEU A 49 -2.96 -14.23 -0.71
N PRO A 50 -4.17 -14.73 -1.04
CA PRO A 50 -4.31 -15.81 -2.01
C PRO A 50 -3.71 -15.46 -3.37
N SER A 51 -3.19 -16.45 -4.10
CA SER A 51 -2.53 -16.23 -5.41
C SER A 51 -3.40 -15.54 -6.46
N GLU A 52 -4.71 -15.78 -6.40
CA GLU A 52 -5.71 -15.18 -7.31
C GLU A 52 -6.14 -13.77 -6.89
N SER A 53 -5.70 -13.33 -5.70
CA SER A 53 -6.01 -12.00 -5.19
C SER A 53 -4.93 -10.99 -5.55
N SER A 54 -5.30 -9.70 -5.55
CA SER A 54 -4.35 -8.61 -5.72
C SER A 54 -4.55 -7.50 -4.70
N ALA A 55 -3.51 -6.72 -4.44
CA ALA A 55 -3.61 -5.55 -3.58
C ALA A 55 -2.93 -4.34 -4.20
N ILE A 56 -3.54 -3.17 -4.01
CA ILE A 56 -2.93 -1.86 -4.22
C ILE A 56 -2.53 -1.36 -2.84
N ILE A 57 -1.21 -1.26 -2.63
CA ILE A 57 -0.65 -0.81 -1.35
C ILE A 57 -0.52 0.71 -1.37
N HIS A 58 -1.14 1.39 -0.41
CA HIS A 58 -0.92 2.82 -0.27
C HIS A 58 0.42 3.11 0.44
N VAL A 59 1.30 3.81 -0.26
CA VAL A 59 2.67 4.14 0.15
C VAL A 59 2.88 5.63 0.36
N GLY A 60 1.82 6.44 0.23
CA GLY A 60 1.88 7.89 0.44
C GLY A 60 2.37 8.23 1.84
N SER A 61 3.21 9.26 1.92
CA SER A 61 3.77 9.80 3.15
C SER A 61 4.12 11.28 2.97
N ALA A 62 4.08 12.05 4.05
CA ALA A 62 4.62 13.40 4.08
C ALA A 62 6.15 13.41 3.94
N ASP A 63 6.81 12.30 4.30
CA ASP A 63 8.24 12.06 4.06
C ASP A 63 8.42 11.28 2.73
N PRO A 64 9.04 11.89 1.70
CA PRO A 64 9.30 11.23 0.42
C PRO A 64 10.20 9.99 0.52
N GLU A 65 11.14 9.96 1.46
CA GLU A 65 12.04 8.81 1.62
C GLU A 65 11.28 7.60 2.17
N ALA A 66 10.43 7.81 3.17
CA ALA A 66 9.52 6.78 3.67
C ALA A 66 8.57 6.26 2.57
N ALA A 67 8.04 7.16 1.71
CA ALA A 67 7.19 6.74 0.60
C ALA A 67 7.96 5.87 -0.42
N LEU A 68 9.20 6.24 -0.75
CA LEU A 68 10.06 5.47 -1.63
C LEU A 68 10.44 4.11 -1.03
N GLU A 69 10.73 4.07 0.28
CA GLU A 69 11.01 2.85 1.01
C GLU A 69 9.84 1.86 0.96
N LEU A 70 8.62 2.34 1.26
CA LEU A 70 7.42 1.52 1.20
C LEU A 70 7.11 1.04 -0.23
N ALA A 71 7.31 1.90 -1.23
CA ALA A 71 7.12 1.55 -2.63
C ALA A 71 8.09 0.45 -3.09
N LYS A 72 9.36 0.54 -2.71
CA LYS A 72 10.36 -0.50 -2.98
C LYS A 72 10.00 -1.81 -2.29
N LEU A 73 9.66 -1.75 -0.99
CA LEU A 73 9.26 -2.93 -0.24
C LEU A 73 8.04 -3.61 -0.86
N ALA A 74 7.00 -2.85 -1.22
CA ALA A 74 5.82 -3.41 -1.87
C ALA A 74 6.17 -4.12 -3.19
N LYS A 75 7.02 -3.50 -4.03
CA LYS A 75 7.49 -4.13 -5.26
C LYS A 75 8.28 -5.41 -4.99
N ASP A 76 9.21 -5.37 -4.05
CA ASP A 76 10.08 -6.51 -3.72
C ASP A 76 9.30 -7.66 -3.06
N SER A 77 8.19 -7.35 -2.37
CA SER A 77 7.21 -8.31 -1.84
C SER A 77 6.24 -8.86 -2.90
N GLY A 78 6.36 -8.45 -4.18
CA GLY A 78 5.58 -9.01 -5.28
C GLY A 78 4.31 -8.25 -5.65
N PHE A 79 4.00 -7.12 -5.00
CA PHE A 79 2.86 -6.29 -5.37
C PHE A 79 3.07 -5.58 -6.70
N LYS A 80 2.05 -5.60 -7.56
CA LYS A 80 2.10 -5.05 -8.93
C LYS A 80 1.75 -3.56 -8.99
N ALA A 81 1.12 -3.02 -7.95
CA ALA A 81 0.63 -1.66 -7.93
C ALA A 81 0.73 -1.04 -6.53
N VAL A 82 0.99 0.26 -6.51
CA VAL A 82 0.96 1.09 -5.31
C VAL A 82 0.14 2.34 -5.58
N SER A 83 -0.43 2.90 -4.51
CA SER A 83 -1.07 4.22 -4.52
C SER A 83 -0.22 5.20 -3.72
N SER A 84 -0.02 6.40 -4.24
CA SER A 84 0.70 7.46 -3.53
C SER A 84 -0.06 8.76 -3.68
N LEU A 85 -0.49 9.33 -2.56
CA LEU A 85 -0.98 10.70 -2.52
C LEU A 85 0.22 11.65 -2.39
N GLY A 86 0.12 12.83 -2.98
CA GLY A 86 1.07 13.90 -2.74
C GLY A 86 0.93 14.48 -1.32
N PRO A 87 1.81 15.41 -0.91
CA PRO A 87 1.71 16.06 0.40
C PRO A 87 0.31 16.65 0.63
N ILE A 88 -0.37 16.21 1.69
CA ILE A 88 -1.76 16.61 1.99
C ILE A 88 -1.86 17.84 2.89
N TYR A 89 -0.83 18.14 3.70
CA TYR A 89 -0.81 19.28 4.62
C TYR A 89 -0.07 20.49 4.07
N HIS A 90 1.05 20.27 3.38
CA HIS A 90 1.88 21.34 2.82
C HIS A 90 1.66 21.43 1.33
N LYS A 91 1.37 22.63 0.82
CA LYS A 91 1.23 22.85 -0.62
C LYS A 91 2.57 22.59 -1.32
N PRO A 92 2.68 21.54 -2.15
CA PRO A 92 3.90 21.28 -2.89
C PRO A 92 4.11 22.34 -3.97
N THR A 93 5.36 22.53 -4.37
CA THR A 93 5.66 23.24 -5.62
C THR A 93 5.17 22.39 -6.81
N VAL A 94 4.83 23.04 -7.93
CA VAL A 94 4.30 22.36 -9.14
C VAL A 94 5.20 21.21 -9.61
N ARG A 95 6.52 21.38 -9.45
CA ARG A 95 7.52 20.36 -9.80
C ARG A 95 7.46 19.12 -8.90
N ALA A 96 7.17 19.29 -7.61
CA ALA A 96 7.05 18.17 -6.67
C ALA A 96 5.75 17.38 -6.87
N SER A 97 4.68 18.02 -7.35
CA SER A 97 3.41 17.32 -7.66
C SER A 97 3.49 16.43 -8.91
N SER A 98 4.37 16.77 -9.86
CA SER A 98 4.47 16.08 -11.15
C SER A 98 5.32 14.80 -11.09
N SER A 99 6.16 14.63 -10.07
CA SER A 99 6.97 13.41 -9.85
C SER A 99 6.19 12.23 -9.26
N THR A 100 4.99 12.44 -8.68
CA THR A 100 4.18 11.39 -8.04
C THR A 100 3.47 10.47 -9.04
N ILE A 101 3.44 10.84 -10.34
CA ILE A 101 2.83 10.00 -11.39
C ILE A 101 3.83 8.93 -11.83
N ILE A 102 3.89 7.81 -11.10
CA ILE A 102 4.59 6.61 -11.57
C ILE A 102 3.74 5.97 -12.66
N ARG A 103 4.21 6.07 -13.92
CA ARG A 103 3.57 5.38 -15.06
C ARG A 103 3.78 3.87 -14.89
N GLY A 104 2.72 3.13 -14.54
CA GLY A 104 2.71 1.68 -14.59
C GLY A 104 2.95 1.20 -16.01
N GLY A 105 4.13 0.61 -16.27
CA GLY A 105 4.46 0.02 -17.55
C GLY A 105 3.82 -1.36 -17.69
N THR A 106 2.80 -1.49 -18.53
CA THR A 106 2.37 -2.76 -19.08
C THR A 106 3.42 -3.23 -20.10
N ARG A 107 4.27 -4.19 -19.73
CA ARG A 107 4.93 -5.02 -20.75
C ARG A 107 3.91 -6.06 -21.22
N ARG A 108 3.62 -6.02 -22.53
CA ARG A 108 2.99 -7.13 -23.26
C ARG A 108 3.95 -8.32 -23.32
#